data_AF-A0A397EAE7-F1
#
_entry.id   AF-A0A397EAE7-F1
#
_cell.length_a   1.000
_cell.length_b   1.000
_cell.length_c   1.000
_cell.angle_alpha   90.00
_cell.angle_beta   90.00
_cell.angle_gamma   90.00
#
_symmetry.space_group_name_H-M   'P 1'
#
loop_
_entity.id
_entity.type
_entity.pdbx_description
1 polymer ?
#
loop_
_entity_poly.entity_id
_entity_poly.type
_entity_poly.pdbx_seq_one_letter_code
_entity_poly.pdbx_strand_id
1 'polypeptide(L)'
;MGGSNNKAERDITTILVTALAAFELMIAVAKFPALSFLEFKRNRDMPGHFLNSNRPMCQIQAYVLDVFMLQAVLWNGYLAFNLLRVVVYRDSNKALMGRFWKYFFCTTMFTVLWGLSAALPIWPDDRNRLDSLFGYAKFFCWIQETRYIAIRFIPFVVATLLFIVAVTIKVRRVVLARAKQYALPIITFLLGNIRFVNAIIYGGFLTSASSGERRQSLSSSLPPSVYLEDIRSHASGYYAHGVNGGDCMTIFASTFNMAEGAVPPPEQLEQWIPKGHDIYVIGVQECIDLRTMRHVMASHLQRINGKEFVEYGREIGRTETLLGYHGFIAITVYVAADDVHAGHFHMHLDATSKVNRGKNLIGLGRASNKGAVGFAFRYFNVTFAVLTCHLASDSTVHFAL
;
A
#
# COMPACT_ATOMS: atom_id res chain seq x y z
N MET A 1 -19.54 -37.52 -25.34
CA MET A 1 -19.55 -36.58 -24.20
C MET A 1 -18.20 -36.62 -23.50
N GLY A 2 -17.23 -35.86 -24.00
CA GLY A 2 -15.91 -35.72 -23.37
C GLY A 2 -15.83 -34.33 -22.75
N GLY A 3 -16.08 -34.23 -21.44
CA GLY A 3 -15.93 -32.98 -20.71
C GLY A 3 -14.47 -32.57 -20.68
N SER A 4 -14.11 -31.57 -21.47
CA SER A 4 -12.83 -30.86 -21.32
C SER A 4 -12.86 -30.13 -19.99
N ASN A 5 -12.29 -30.74 -18.96
CA ASN A 5 -11.89 -30.06 -17.75
C ASN A 5 -10.82 -29.02 -18.14
N ASN A 6 -11.26 -27.82 -18.51
CA ASN A 6 -10.42 -26.64 -18.63
C ASN A 6 -9.95 -26.25 -17.22
N LYS A 7 -8.99 -27.02 -16.70
CA LYS A 7 -8.21 -26.66 -15.54
C LYS A 7 -7.38 -25.47 -15.99
N ALA A 8 -7.88 -24.26 -15.76
CA ALA A 8 -7.17 -23.02 -16.04
C ALA A 8 -5.72 -23.19 -15.56
N GLU A 9 -4.78 -23.23 -16.51
CA GLU A 9 -3.37 -23.46 -16.23
C GLU A 9 -2.90 -22.28 -15.37
N ARG A 10 -2.82 -22.48 -14.04
CA ARG A 10 -2.43 -21.42 -13.12
C ARG A 10 -1.03 -20.95 -13.49
N ASP A 11 -0.88 -19.66 -13.80
CA ASP A 11 0.43 -19.09 -14.08
C ASP A 11 1.31 -19.06 -12.83
N ILE A 12 2.60 -19.37 -12.97
CA ILE A 12 3.56 -19.43 -11.86
C ILE A 12 3.65 -18.08 -11.15
N THR A 13 3.57 -16.98 -11.90
CA THR A 13 3.56 -15.62 -11.36
C THR A 13 2.42 -15.43 -10.36
N THR A 14 1.22 -15.91 -10.71
CA THR A 14 0.03 -15.81 -9.85
C THR A 14 0.23 -16.60 -8.56
N ILE A 15 0.78 -17.82 -8.64
CA ILE A 15 1.05 -18.64 -7.45
C ILE A 15 2.08 -17.97 -6.53
N LEU A 16 3.14 -17.41 -7.10
CA LEU A 16 4.18 -16.72 -6.33
C LEU A 16 3.65 -15.50 -5.58
N VAL A 17 2.85 -14.67 -6.25
CA VAL A 17 2.22 -13.47 -5.64
C VAL A 17 1.18 -13.87 -4.59
N THR A 18 0.38 -14.91 -4.86
CA THR A 18 -0.60 -15.44 -3.91
C THR A 18 0.09 -15.95 -2.64
N ALA A 19 1.22 -16.65 -2.76
CA ALA A 19 2.01 -17.10 -1.62
C ALA A 19 2.56 -15.93 -0.81
N LEU A 20 3.06 -14.86 -1.46
CA LEU A 20 3.50 -13.66 -0.75
C LEU A 20 2.36 -13.01 0.03
N ALA A 21 1.20 -12.84 -0.61
CA ALA A 21 0.01 -12.27 0.02
C ALA A 21 -0.44 -13.08 1.23
N ALA A 22 -0.37 -14.42 1.16
CA ALA A 22 -0.65 -15.27 2.30
C ALA A 22 0.32 -15.07 3.47
N PHE A 23 1.62 -14.89 3.20
CA PHE A 23 2.60 -14.61 4.26
C PHE A 23 2.34 -13.24 4.92
N GLU A 24 2.08 -12.19 4.14
CA GLU A 24 1.74 -10.86 4.65
C GLU A 24 0.43 -10.87 5.45
N LEU A 25 -0.56 -11.66 5.03
CA LEU A 25 -1.79 -11.87 5.80
C LEU A 25 -1.50 -12.51 7.16
N MET A 26 -0.63 -13.54 7.22
CA MET A 26 -0.25 -14.15 8.49
C MET A 26 0.46 -13.17 9.42
N ILE A 27 1.32 -12.29 8.87
CA ILE A 27 1.96 -11.20 9.65
C ILE A 27 0.88 -10.25 10.20
N ALA A 28 -0.09 -9.85 9.39
CA ALA A 28 -1.16 -8.96 9.81
C ALA A 28 -2.03 -9.58 10.91
N VAL A 29 -2.43 -10.85 10.74
CA VAL A 29 -3.19 -11.62 11.74
C VAL A 29 -2.40 -11.74 13.05
N ALA A 30 -1.10 -12.01 12.99
CA ALA A 30 -0.26 -12.09 14.18
C ALA A 30 -0.11 -10.73 14.88
N LYS A 31 -0.06 -9.61 14.13
CA LYS A 31 -0.02 -8.25 14.71
C LYS A 31 -1.38 -7.78 15.24
N PHE A 32 -2.49 -8.28 14.69
CA PHE A 32 -3.85 -7.85 15.05
C PHE A 32 -4.16 -7.83 16.56
N PRO A 33 -3.85 -8.88 17.35
CA PRO A 33 -4.10 -8.84 18.79
C PRO A 33 -3.22 -7.82 19.53
N ALA A 34 -2.24 -7.20 18.86
CA ALA A 34 -1.27 -6.28 19.42
C ALA A 34 -0.67 -6.82 20.73
N LEU A 35 -1.12 -6.29 21.86
CA LEU A 35 -0.70 -6.66 23.21
C LEU A 35 -1.89 -6.96 24.12
N SER A 36 -3.08 -7.22 23.56
CA SER A 36 -4.33 -7.41 24.31
C SER A 36 -4.25 -8.55 25.35
N PHE A 37 -3.30 -9.47 25.17
CA PHE A 37 -3.02 -10.59 26.06
C PHE A 37 -1.94 -10.30 27.12
N LEU A 38 -1.33 -9.11 27.15
CA LEU A 38 -0.33 -8.73 28.17
C LEU A 38 -0.99 -7.94 29.30
N GLU A 39 -0.69 -8.32 30.54
CA GLU A 39 -1.09 -7.55 31.72
C GLU A 39 0.10 -6.76 32.27
N PHE A 40 -0.10 -5.46 32.44
CA PHE A 40 0.81 -4.59 33.16
C PHE A 40 0.50 -4.71 34.65
N LYS A 41 1.39 -5.35 35.42
CA LYS A 41 1.22 -5.45 36.88
C LYS A 41 1.91 -4.28 37.57
N ARG A 42 1.18 -3.59 38.43
CA ARG A 42 1.74 -2.59 39.35
C ARG A 42 2.34 -3.32 40.55
N ASN A 43 3.64 -3.15 40.79
CA ASN A 43 4.27 -3.66 42.00
C ASN A 43 3.93 -2.73 43.17
N ARG A 44 3.64 -3.28 44.36
CA ARG A 44 3.33 -2.45 45.55
C ARG A 44 4.56 -1.73 46.10
N ASP A 45 5.75 -2.28 45.86
CA ASP A 45 6.99 -1.83 46.51
C ASP A 45 7.94 -1.04 45.61
N MET A 46 7.60 -0.83 44.33
CA MET A 46 8.36 0.03 43.42
C MET A 46 7.44 0.87 42.52
N PRO A 47 7.73 2.17 42.31
CA PRO A 47 7.00 2.99 41.37
C PRO A 47 7.30 2.53 39.94
N GLY A 48 6.40 1.74 39.35
CA GLY A 48 6.53 1.27 37.97
C GLY A 48 5.48 0.21 37.61
N HIS A 49 5.08 0.15 36.34
CA HIS A 49 4.34 -0.97 35.78
C HIS A 49 5.35 -1.97 35.24
N PHE A 50 5.32 -3.21 35.74
CA PHE A 50 6.17 -4.28 35.25
C PHE A 50 5.38 -5.09 34.24
N LEU A 51 5.96 -5.26 33.06
CA LEU A 51 5.39 -6.09 32.01
C LEU A 51 5.84 -7.54 32.22
N ASN A 52 4.90 -8.44 32.52
CA ASN A 52 5.20 -9.86 32.48
C ASN A 52 5.10 -10.37 31.03
N SER A 53 6.20 -10.25 30.29
CA SER A 53 6.29 -10.69 28.90
C SER A 53 6.31 -12.21 28.74
N ASN A 54 6.41 -12.98 29.83
CA ASN A 54 6.61 -14.43 29.79
C ASN A 54 5.30 -15.22 29.59
N ARG A 55 4.34 -14.64 28.87
CA ARG A 55 3.06 -15.29 28.54
C ARG A 55 3.21 -16.16 27.28
N PRO A 56 2.59 -17.35 27.22
CA PRO A 56 2.67 -18.23 26.06
C PRO A 56 2.17 -17.56 24.77
N MET A 57 1.17 -16.67 24.88
CA MET A 57 0.66 -15.90 23.74
C MET A 57 1.69 -14.92 23.16
N CYS A 58 2.54 -14.33 24.01
CA CYS A 58 3.61 -13.43 23.55
C CYS A 58 4.67 -14.21 22.77
N GLN A 59 5.04 -15.38 23.27
CA GLN A 59 5.97 -16.30 22.62
C GLN A 59 5.43 -16.81 21.27
N ILE A 60 4.14 -17.20 21.23
CA ILE A 60 3.48 -17.63 19.99
C ILE A 60 3.43 -16.49 18.97
N GLN A 61 3.02 -15.29 19.39
CA GLN A 61 2.96 -14.13 18.49
C GLN A 61 4.35 -13.80 17.93
N ALA A 62 5.37 -13.74 18.79
CA ALA A 62 6.74 -13.45 18.38
C ALA A 62 7.30 -14.49 17.41
N TYR A 63 7.05 -15.77 17.67
CA TYR A 63 7.45 -16.87 16.78
C TYR A 63 6.80 -16.77 15.41
N VAL A 64 5.49 -16.58 15.35
CA VAL A 64 4.75 -16.45 14.09
C VAL A 64 5.26 -15.24 13.30
N LEU A 65 5.49 -14.11 13.96
CA LEU A 65 6.05 -12.93 13.32
C LEU A 65 7.46 -13.17 12.77
N ASP A 66 8.35 -13.81 13.54
CA ASP A 66 9.72 -14.08 13.11
C ASP A 66 9.75 -14.99 11.86
N VAL A 67 8.94 -16.05 11.85
CA VAL A 67 8.82 -16.98 10.73
C VAL A 67 8.30 -16.27 9.47
N PHE A 68 7.14 -15.61 9.56
CA PHE A 68 6.49 -15.07 8.36
C PHE A 68 7.14 -13.78 7.86
N MET A 69 7.69 -12.92 8.73
CA MET A 69 8.45 -11.74 8.30
C MET A 69 9.71 -12.15 7.52
N LEU A 70 10.47 -13.14 8.02
CA LEU A 70 11.63 -13.64 7.29
C LEU A 70 11.22 -14.37 6.01
N GLN A 71 10.12 -15.11 6.02
CA GLN A 71 9.58 -15.79 4.85
C GLN A 71 9.22 -14.78 3.75
N ALA A 72 8.54 -13.68 4.09
CA ALA A 72 8.22 -12.62 3.15
C ALA A 72 9.47 -11.97 2.54
N VAL A 73 10.52 -11.75 3.33
CA VAL A 73 11.82 -11.24 2.83
C VAL A 73 12.41 -12.20 1.80
N LEU A 74 12.60 -13.47 2.15
CA LEU A 74 13.19 -14.46 1.23
C LEU A 74 12.33 -14.67 -0.02
N TRP A 75 11.01 -14.61 0.12
CA TRP A 75 10.07 -14.79 -0.99
C TRP A 75 10.12 -13.64 -2.00
N ASN A 76 10.35 -12.40 -1.54
CA ASN A 76 10.64 -11.27 -2.44
C ASN A 76 11.93 -11.51 -3.26
N GLY A 77 12.96 -12.10 -2.64
CA GLY A 77 14.15 -12.54 -3.35
C GLY A 77 13.85 -13.63 -4.39
N TYR A 78 13.02 -14.59 -4.04
CA TYR A 78 12.60 -15.66 -4.96
C TYR A 78 11.76 -15.16 -6.14
N LEU A 79 10.88 -14.17 -5.93
CA LEU A 79 10.16 -13.48 -7.00
C LEU A 79 11.12 -12.82 -8.00
N ALA A 80 12.15 -12.12 -7.51
CA ALA A 80 13.17 -11.54 -8.39
C ALA A 80 13.95 -12.65 -9.13
N PHE A 81 14.34 -13.72 -8.44
CA PHE A 81 14.99 -14.86 -9.09
C PHE A 81 14.11 -15.49 -10.18
N ASN A 82 12.81 -15.63 -9.93
CA ASN A 82 11.86 -16.13 -10.93
C ASN A 82 11.83 -15.22 -12.17
N LEU A 83 11.75 -13.89 -11.97
CA LEU A 83 11.85 -12.91 -13.05
C LEU A 83 13.16 -13.04 -13.85
N LEU A 84 14.29 -13.28 -13.18
CA LEU A 84 15.57 -13.53 -13.85
C LEU A 84 15.50 -14.78 -14.72
N ARG A 85 14.93 -15.88 -14.19
CA ARG A 85 14.79 -17.15 -14.92
C ARG A 85 13.89 -17.01 -16.14
N VAL A 86 12.77 -16.30 -16.02
CA VAL A 86 11.85 -16.01 -17.13
C VAL A 86 12.53 -15.13 -18.18
N VAL A 87 13.05 -13.96 -17.79
CA VAL A 87 13.50 -12.96 -18.76
C VAL A 87 14.86 -13.30 -19.35
N VAL A 88 15.83 -13.68 -18.51
CA VAL A 88 17.22 -13.90 -18.96
C VAL A 88 17.42 -15.32 -19.44
N TYR A 89 17.05 -16.31 -18.63
CA TYR A 89 17.28 -17.72 -18.93
C TYR A 89 16.19 -18.37 -19.81
N ARG A 90 15.05 -17.70 -20.01
CA ARG A 90 13.94 -18.18 -20.83
C ARG A 90 13.40 -19.54 -20.38
N ASP A 91 13.38 -19.77 -19.06
CA ASP A 91 12.76 -20.97 -18.51
C ASP A 91 11.26 -21.00 -18.86
N SER A 92 10.75 -22.18 -19.22
CA SER A 92 9.32 -22.38 -19.45
C SER A 92 8.53 -22.42 -18.13
N ASN A 93 7.24 -22.10 -18.20
CA ASN A 93 6.35 -22.19 -17.03
C ASN A 93 6.34 -23.59 -16.40
N LYS A 94 6.42 -24.65 -17.20
CA LYS A 94 6.53 -26.04 -16.71
C LYS A 94 7.78 -26.26 -15.87
N ALA A 95 8.94 -25.74 -16.31
CA ALA A 95 10.20 -25.86 -15.57
C ALA A 95 10.19 -25.05 -14.27
N LEU A 96 9.56 -23.88 -14.26
CA LEU A 96 9.42 -23.04 -13.07
C LEU A 96 8.47 -23.67 -12.05
N MET A 97 7.32 -24.19 -12.49
CA MET A 97 6.38 -24.93 -11.65
C MET A 97 7.02 -26.18 -11.02
N GLY A 98 7.82 -26.92 -11.79
CA GLY A 98 8.53 -28.09 -11.25
C GLY A 98 9.50 -27.76 -10.10
N ARG A 99 9.98 -26.52 -10.00
CA ARG A 99 10.88 -26.09 -8.92
C ARG A 99 10.17 -25.33 -7.81
N PHE A 100 8.95 -24.84 -8.03
CA PHE A 100 8.19 -24.03 -7.07
C PHE A 100 8.15 -24.67 -5.68
N TRP A 101 7.69 -25.93 -5.61
CA TRP A 101 7.53 -26.64 -4.34
C TRP A 101 8.85 -26.82 -3.61
N LYS A 102 9.94 -27.06 -4.34
CA LYS A 102 11.28 -27.15 -3.74
C LYS A 102 11.65 -25.85 -3.04
N TYR A 103 11.49 -24.70 -3.70
CA TYR A 103 11.81 -23.40 -3.09
C TYR A 103 10.83 -23.03 -1.97
N PHE A 104 9.55 -23.32 -2.13
CA PHE A 104 8.53 -23.13 -1.09
C PHE A 104 8.87 -23.87 0.19
N PHE A 105 9.13 -25.18 0.09
CA PHE A 105 9.46 -25.99 1.27
C PHE A 105 10.84 -25.66 1.84
N CYS A 106 11.86 -25.40 1.01
CA CYS A 106 13.19 -25.03 1.51
C CYS A 106 13.16 -23.71 2.29
N THR A 107 12.48 -22.68 1.77
CA THR A 107 12.38 -21.38 2.46
C THR A 107 11.53 -21.48 3.73
N THR A 108 10.38 -22.16 3.66
CA THR A 108 9.51 -22.37 4.83
C THR A 108 10.20 -23.17 5.93
N MET A 109 10.87 -24.26 5.58
CA MET A 109 11.63 -25.07 6.55
C MET A 109 12.74 -24.25 7.19
N PHE A 110 13.47 -23.46 6.39
CA PHE A 110 14.51 -22.58 6.91
C PHE A 110 13.94 -21.56 7.90
N THR A 111 12.85 -20.87 7.57
CA THR A 111 12.26 -19.84 8.43
C THR A 111 11.64 -20.40 9.70
N VAL A 112 11.00 -21.57 9.63
CA VAL A 112 10.49 -22.30 10.80
C VAL A 112 11.63 -22.69 11.75
N LEU A 113 12.71 -23.29 11.24
CA LEU A 113 13.87 -23.68 12.05
C LEU A 113 14.62 -22.45 12.59
N TRP A 114 14.73 -21.39 11.81
CA TRP A 114 15.33 -20.13 12.24
C TRP A 114 14.53 -19.50 13.38
N GLY A 115 13.20 -19.42 13.26
CA GLY A 115 12.32 -18.95 14.32
C GLY A 115 12.42 -19.80 15.59
N LEU A 116 12.52 -21.13 15.45
CA LEU A 116 12.69 -22.04 16.59
C LEU A 116 14.01 -21.74 17.33
N SER A 117 15.09 -21.46 16.61
CA SER A 117 16.35 -21.09 17.27
C SER A 117 16.26 -19.82 18.12
N ALA A 118 15.36 -18.89 17.80
CA ALA A 118 15.10 -17.70 18.63
C ALA A 118 14.17 -17.99 19.84
N ALA A 119 13.30 -18.99 19.72
CA ALA A 119 12.43 -19.45 20.79
C ALA A 119 13.19 -20.21 21.90
N LEU A 120 14.31 -20.86 21.57
CA LEU A 120 15.08 -21.66 22.52
C LEU A 120 15.83 -20.77 23.54
N PRO A 121 15.96 -21.21 24.81
CA PRO A 121 16.71 -20.53 25.84
C PRO A 121 18.21 -20.77 25.70
N ILE A 122 18.78 -20.28 24.60
CA ILE A 122 20.20 -20.42 24.26
C ILE A 122 20.88 -19.06 24.09
N TRP A 123 20.14 -17.96 24.26
CA TRP A 123 20.64 -16.62 24.06
C TRP A 123 20.89 -15.94 25.40
N PRO A 124 22.08 -15.36 25.61
CA PRO A 124 22.39 -14.66 26.85
C PRO A 124 21.71 -13.28 26.87
N ASP A 125 20.91 -13.02 27.89
CA ASP A 125 20.44 -11.67 28.24
C ASP A 125 21.60 -10.84 28.83
N ASP A 126 21.41 -9.53 29.05
CA ASP A 126 22.37 -8.59 29.66
C ASP A 126 22.87 -9.02 31.05
N ARG A 127 22.17 -9.95 31.71
CA ARG A 127 22.56 -10.57 32.98
C ARG A 127 23.20 -11.95 32.82
N ASN A 128 23.61 -12.34 31.60
CA ASN A 128 24.14 -13.66 31.23
C ASN A 128 23.21 -14.84 31.58
N ARG A 129 21.91 -14.59 31.65
CA ARG A 129 20.91 -15.67 31.79
C ARG A 129 20.49 -16.13 30.40
N LEU A 130 20.41 -17.45 30.22
CA LEU A 130 19.93 -18.03 28.98
C LEU A 130 18.40 -17.96 28.95
N ASP A 131 17.87 -17.25 27.96
CA ASP A 131 16.43 -17.10 27.74
C ASP A 131 16.10 -17.07 26.25
N SER A 132 14.81 -17.12 25.91
CA SER A 132 14.34 -16.86 24.56
C SER A 132 14.63 -15.42 24.16
N LEU A 133 14.87 -15.18 22.86
CA LEU A 133 14.96 -13.83 22.31
C LEU A 133 13.62 -13.10 22.28
N PHE A 134 12.52 -13.84 22.43
CA PHE A 134 11.18 -13.31 22.25
C PHE A 134 10.67 -12.64 23.51
N GLY A 135 10.12 -11.45 23.31
CA GLY A 135 9.49 -10.66 24.34
C GLY A 135 8.83 -9.42 23.77
N TYR A 136 8.57 -8.46 24.62
CA TYR A 136 7.89 -7.23 24.25
C TYR A 136 8.77 -6.31 23.39
N ALA A 137 8.31 -6.03 22.16
CA ALA A 137 8.97 -5.16 21.18
C ALA A 137 8.14 -3.90 20.88
N LYS A 138 7.59 -3.27 21.93
CA LYS A 138 6.72 -2.07 21.92
C LYS A 138 5.26 -2.25 21.50
N PHE A 139 4.98 -2.67 20.26
CA PHE A 139 3.60 -2.72 19.74
C PHE A 139 3.03 -4.14 19.63
N PHE A 140 3.92 -5.12 19.65
CA PHE A 140 3.65 -6.55 19.61
C PHE A 140 4.86 -7.27 20.23
N CYS A 141 4.71 -8.56 20.49
CA CYS A 141 5.81 -9.41 20.90
C CYS A 141 6.66 -9.80 19.68
N TRP A 142 7.98 -9.66 19.79
CA TRP A 142 8.96 -10.12 18.78
C TRP A 142 10.33 -10.25 19.47
N ILE A 143 11.44 -10.08 18.75
CA ILE A 143 12.78 -10.04 19.35
C ILE A 143 12.88 -8.82 20.26
N GLN A 144 13.07 -9.05 21.56
CA GLN A 144 13.06 -8.00 22.59
C GLN A 144 14.22 -7.02 22.43
N GLU A 145 15.40 -7.52 22.08
CA GLU A 145 16.61 -6.71 22.04
C GLU A 145 17.05 -6.38 20.61
N THR A 146 17.31 -5.10 20.37
CA THR A 146 17.71 -4.58 19.05
C THR A 146 18.99 -5.21 18.52
N ARG A 147 19.94 -5.61 19.40
CA ARG A 147 21.21 -6.24 18.98
C ARG A 147 20.97 -7.55 18.21
N TYR A 148 20.01 -8.35 18.66
CA TYR A 148 19.70 -9.62 18.02
C TYR A 148 18.89 -9.43 16.74
N ILE A 149 18.07 -8.39 16.63
CA ILE A 149 17.44 -7.99 15.36
C ILE A 149 18.50 -7.68 14.31
N ALA A 150 19.54 -6.91 14.69
CA ALA A 150 20.61 -6.49 13.80
C ALA A 150 21.45 -7.66 13.27
N ILE A 151 21.58 -8.74 14.04
CA ILE A 151 22.38 -9.91 13.66
C ILE A 151 21.52 -10.97 12.95
N ARG A 152 20.25 -11.14 13.36
CA ARG A 152 19.42 -12.27 12.88
C ARG A 152 18.45 -11.92 11.77
N PHE A 153 18.02 -10.67 11.64
CA PHE A 153 17.00 -10.28 10.66
C PHE A 153 17.55 -9.33 9.60
N ILE A 154 18.25 -8.27 10.01
CA ILE A 154 18.79 -7.25 9.09
C ILE A 154 19.68 -7.83 7.98
N PRO A 155 20.58 -8.82 8.23
CA PRO A 155 21.45 -9.34 7.18
C PRO A 155 20.66 -10.01 6.04
N PHE A 156 19.57 -10.71 6.34
CA PHE A 156 18.70 -11.31 5.32
C PHE A 156 17.99 -10.24 4.48
N VAL A 157 17.52 -9.16 5.11
CA VAL A 157 16.92 -8.02 4.42
C VAL A 157 17.92 -7.39 3.46
N VAL A 158 19.11 -7.05 3.96
CA VAL A 158 20.17 -6.41 3.16
C VAL A 158 20.62 -7.32 2.02
N ALA A 159 20.92 -8.60 2.29
CA ALA A 159 21.33 -9.56 1.28
C ALA A 159 20.26 -9.75 0.19
N THR A 160 18.99 -9.85 0.58
CA THR A 160 17.89 -9.99 -0.36
C THR A 160 17.70 -8.74 -1.21
N LEU A 161 17.80 -7.54 -0.62
CA LEU A 161 17.73 -6.28 -1.36
C LEU A 161 18.86 -6.16 -2.39
N LEU A 162 20.10 -6.45 -1.98
CA LEU A 162 21.25 -6.45 -2.88
C LEU A 162 21.07 -7.44 -4.04
N PHE A 163 20.54 -8.63 -3.74
CA PHE A 163 20.21 -9.63 -4.74
C PHE A 163 19.14 -9.13 -5.74
N ILE A 164 18.04 -8.55 -5.25
CA ILE A 164 16.98 -7.99 -6.09
C ILE A 164 17.52 -6.88 -7.00
N VAL A 165 18.37 -5.99 -6.48
CA VAL A 165 19.01 -4.92 -7.25
C VAL A 165 19.89 -5.52 -8.35
N ALA A 166 20.75 -6.49 -8.02
CA ALA A 166 21.63 -7.15 -8.99
C ALA A 166 20.84 -7.86 -10.10
N VAL A 167 19.77 -8.57 -9.73
CA VAL A 167 18.84 -9.20 -10.68
C VAL A 167 18.20 -8.17 -11.60
N THR A 168 17.68 -7.08 -11.04
CA THR A 168 17.00 -6.02 -11.80
C THR A 168 17.95 -5.37 -12.82
N ILE A 169 19.19 -5.12 -12.42
CA ILE A 169 20.24 -4.61 -13.32
C ILE A 169 20.49 -5.59 -14.46
N LYS A 170 20.65 -6.89 -14.17
CA LYS A 170 20.90 -7.93 -15.18
C LYS A 170 19.73 -8.08 -16.14
N VAL A 171 18.50 -8.13 -15.64
CA VAL A 171 17.27 -8.18 -16.44
C VAL A 171 17.19 -6.96 -17.35
N ARG A 172 17.39 -5.75 -16.82
CA ARG A 172 17.37 -4.51 -17.61
C ARG A 172 18.41 -4.52 -18.73
N ARG A 173 19.65 -4.94 -18.45
CA ARG A 173 20.71 -5.02 -19.47
C ARG A 173 20.32 -5.95 -20.62
N VAL A 174 19.78 -7.13 -20.31
CA VAL A 174 19.35 -8.11 -21.32
C VAL A 174 18.16 -7.59 -22.13
N VAL A 175 17.16 -6.98 -21.48
CA VAL A 175 16.00 -6.39 -22.17
C VAL A 175 16.43 -5.26 -23.11
N LEU A 176 17.31 -4.36 -22.65
CA LEU A 176 17.84 -3.28 -23.49
C LEU A 176 18.66 -3.79 -24.68
N ALA A 177 19.51 -4.81 -24.47
CA ALA A 177 20.28 -5.42 -25.55
C ALA A 177 19.36 -6.03 -26.63
N ARG A 178 18.30 -6.72 -26.20
CA ARG A 178 17.28 -7.26 -27.12
C ARG A 178 16.52 -6.15 -27.83
N ALA A 179 16.08 -5.12 -27.12
CA ALA A 179 15.38 -3.99 -27.72
C ALA A 179 16.22 -3.31 -28.83
N LYS A 180 17.53 -3.16 -28.61
CA LYS A 180 18.47 -2.68 -29.64
C LYS A 180 18.57 -3.61 -30.84
N GLN A 181 18.58 -4.93 -30.63
CA GLN A 181 18.58 -5.93 -31.71
C GLN A 181 17.29 -5.95 -32.54
N TYR A 182 16.14 -5.55 -31.99
CA TYR A 182 14.89 -5.40 -32.75
C TYR A 182 14.73 -4.01 -33.38
N ALA A 183 15.35 -2.96 -32.81
CA ALA A 183 15.38 -1.62 -33.40
C ALA A 183 16.29 -1.55 -34.63
N LEU A 184 17.40 -2.28 -34.65
CA LEU A 184 18.32 -2.33 -35.80
C LEU A 184 17.65 -2.77 -37.11
N PRO A 185 16.92 -3.91 -37.19
CA PRO A 185 16.26 -4.34 -38.41
C PRO A 185 15.08 -3.43 -38.80
N ILE A 186 14.43 -2.74 -37.85
CA ILE A 186 13.42 -1.72 -38.17
C ILE A 186 14.07 -0.49 -38.81
N ILE A 187 15.22 -0.03 -38.31
CA ILE A 187 15.98 1.07 -38.90
C ILE A 187 16.56 0.67 -40.26
N THR A 188 17.05 -0.56 -40.44
CA THR A 188 17.53 -1.07 -41.74
C THR A 188 16.39 -1.26 -42.74
N PHE A 189 15.21 -1.71 -42.30
CA PHE A 189 14.00 -1.80 -43.13
C PHE A 189 13.46 -0.43 -43.50
N LEU A 190 13.48 0.55 -42.59
CA LEU A 190 13.11 1.93 -42.87
C LEU A 190 14.10 2.63 -43.81
N LEU A 191 15.41 2.44 -43.62
CA LEU A 191 16.45 2.98 -44.52
C LEU A 191 16.45 2.32 -45.90
N GLY A 192 16.07 1.03 -46.00
CA GLY A 192 15.91 0.33 -47.28
C GLY A 192 14.71 0.82 -48.11
N ASN A 193 13.66 1.32 -47.45
CA ASN A 193 12.43 1.79 -48.11
C ASN A 193 12.42 3.29 -48.45
N ILE A 194 13.48 4.05 -48.13
CA ILE A 194 13.62 5.48 -48.47
C ILE A 194 13.73 5.72 -49.99
N ARG A 195 14.01 4.69 -50.81
CA ARG A 195 13.99 4.85 -52.28
C ARG A 195 12.58 4.85 -52.89
N PHE A 196 11.56 4.38 -52.18
CA PHE A 196 10.19 4.30 -52.70
C PHE A 196 9.38 5.60 -52.45
N VAL A 197 9.70 6.35 -51.39
CA VAL A 197 8.95 7.56 -50.99
C VAL A 197 9.29 8.78 -51.85
N ASN A 198 10.49 8.84 -52.44
CA ASN A 198 10.87 9.93 -53.35
C ASN A 198 10.12 9.90 -54.70
N ALA A 199 9.46 8.79 -55.08
CA ALA A 199 8.68 8.71 -56.32
C ALA A 199 7.25 9.26 -56.18
N ILE A 200 6.73 9.38 -54.95
CA ILE A 200 5.33 9.76 -54.69
C ILE A 200 5.19 11.26 -54.37
N ILE A 201 6.27 11.92 -53.96
CA ILE A 201 6.26 13.35 -53.60
C ILE A 201 6.36 14.27 -54.84
N TYR A 202 6.84 13.78 -55.99
CA TYR A 202 6.98 14.58 -57.22
C TYR A 202 5.86 14.39 -58.27
N GLY A 203 4.85 13.56 -58.00
CA GLY A 203 3.72 13.32 -58.91
C GLY A 203 2.42 13.95 -58.41
N GLY A 204 2.32 15.28 -58.42
CA GLY A 204 1.09 16.00 -58.09
C GLY A 204 0.00 15.92 -59.18
N PHE A 205 -1.23 16.33 -58.80
CA PHE A 205 -2.52 16.49 -59.54
C PHE A 205 -3.59 15.45 -59.14
N LEU A 206 -4.85 15.74 -58.75
CA LEU A 206 -5.75 16.91 -58.84
C LEU A 206 -6.82 16.91 -57.71
N THR A 207 -7.13 18.11 -57.24
CA THR A 207 -8.41 18.72 -56.78
C THR A 207 -9.70 17.87 -56.73
N SER A 208 -10.51 18.03 -55.67
CA SER A 208 -11.66 18.96 -55.62
C SER A 208 -12.69 18.63 -54.51
N ALA A 209 -13.05 19.66 -53.73
CA ALA A 209 -14.38 20.04 -53.16
C ALA A 209 -15.31 18.96 -52.52
N SER A 210 -16.11 19.19 -51.45
CA SER A 210 -16.42 20.33 -50.58
C SER A 210 -17.37 19.86 -49.45
N SER A 211 -17.70 20.80 -48.55
CA SER A 211 -18.73 20.79 -47.49
C SER A 211 -18.33 20.10 -46.17
N GLY A 212 -18.48 20.69 -44.99
CA GLY A 212 -19.25 21.87 -44.56
C GLY A 212 -19.97 21.52 -43.27
N GLU A 213 -19.46 22.06 -42.15
CA GLU A 213 -20.10 22.27 -40.83
C GLU A 213 -21.07 21.24 -40.22
N ARG A 214 -20.73 20.80 -38.98
CA ARG A 214 -21.41 21.18 -37.73
C ARG A 214 -21.30 20.04 -36.70
N ARG A 215 -20.51 20.28 -35.64
CA ARG A 215 -20.52 19.50 -34.40
C ARG A 215 -21.75 19.91 -33.59
N GLN A 216 -22.62 18.95 -33.28
CA GLN A 216 -23.45 18.97 -32.07
C GLN A 216 -23.53 17.56 -31.47
N SER A 217 -23.53 17.58 -30.14
CA SER A 217 -23.56 16.50 -29.16
C SER A 217 -24.63 15.42 -29.39
N LEU A 218 -24.38 14.20 -28.91
CA LEU A 218 -25.22 13.61 -27.85
C LEU A 218 -24.58 12.35 -27.25
N SER A 219 -24.57 12.34 -25.91
CA SER A 219 -24.77 11.23 -24.97
C SER A 219 -24.27 9.82 -25.32
N SER A 220 -23.45 9.28 -24.43
CA SER A 220 -23.37 7.83 -24.19
C SER A 220 -23.59 7.54 -22.71
N SER A 221 -24.79 7.06 -22.42
CA SER A 221 -25.16 6.12 -21.36
C SER A 221 -24.00 5.53 -20.53
N LEU A 222 -23.92 5.93 -19.27
CA LEU A 222 -23.17 5.24 -18.22
C LEU A 222 -24.06 4.12 -17.62
N PRO A 223 -23.57 2.87 -17.50
CA PRO A 223 -24.20 1.88 -16.65
C PRO A 223 -24.01 2.23 -15.16
N PRO A 224 -24.94 1.82 -14.27
CA PRO A 224 -24.98 2.29 -12.90
C PRO A 224 -23.79 1.77 -12.09
N SER A 225 -23.13 2.68 -11.38
CA SER A 225 -22.14 2.38 -10.36
C SER A 225 -22.74 1.47 -9.30
N VAL A 226 -22.05 0.36 -9.03
CA VAL A 226 -22.36 -0.54 -7.91
C VAL A 226 -22.19 0.24 -6.61
N TYR A 227 -23.31 0.69 -6.05
CA TYR A 227 -23.40 1.04 -4.64
C TYR A 227 -23.08 -0.22 -3.84
N LEU A 228 -21.99 -0.20 -3.06
CA LEU A 228 -21.83 -1.08 -1.92
C LEU A 228 -22.65 -0.47 -0.77
N GLU A 229 -23.97 -0.59 -0.87
CA GLU A 229 -24.84 -0.50 0.30
C GLU A 229 -24.80 -1.84 1.04
N ASP A 230 -24.67 -1.73 2.37
CA ASP A 230 -25.04 -2.72 3.38
C ASP A 230 -24.47 -4.15 3.26
N ILE A 231 -23.21 -4.30 3.72
CA ILE A 231 -22.96 -5.38 4.68
C ILE A 231 -23.17 -4.77 6.06
N ARG A 232 -24.39 -4.96 6.57
CA ARG A 232 -24.74 -4.78 7.98
C ARG A 232 -23.69 -5.49 8.84
N SER A 233 -22.74 -4.72 9.34
CA SER A 233 -22.07 -5.04 10.58
C SER A 233 -23.17 -4.94 11.64
N HIS A 234 -23.67 -6.08 12.11
CA HIS A 234 -24.61 -6.18 13.23
C HIS A 234 -23.95 -5.76 14.56
N ALA A 235 -23.41 -4.54 14.61
CA ALA A 235 -23.03 -3.84 15.83
C ALA A 235 -23.83 -2.53 16.00
N SER A 236 -24.53 -2.07 14.96
CA SER A 236 -25.41 -0.89 14.99
C SER A 236 -26.87 -1.31 15.16
N GLY A 237 -27.17 -1.99 16.27
CA GLY A 237 -28.52 -2.46 16.61
C GLY A 237 -28.97 -2.09 18.02
N TYR A 238 -28.12 -1.41 18.79
CA TYR A 238 -28.56 -0.71 19.99
C TYR A 238 -28.68 0.77 19.63
N TYR A 239 -29.88 1.15 19.20
CA TYR A 239 -30.42 2.41 19.71
C TYR A 239 -30.40 2.26 21.24
N ALA A 240 -29.32 2.73 21.85
CA ALA A 240 -29.22 2.91 23.27
C ALA A 240 -30.17 4.03 23.66
N HIS A 241 -31.47 3.70 23.68
CA HIS A 241 -32.46 4.38 24.46
C HIS A 241 -32.05 4.18 25.93
N GLY A 242 -31.08 4.98 26.42
CA GLY A 242 -30.63 4.91 27.81
C GLY A 242 -29.14 5.07 28.10
N VAL A 243 -28.26 5.37 27.15
CA VAL A 243 -26.89 5.79 27.49
C VAL A 243 -26.82 7.31 27.37
N ASN A 244 -26.66 7.98 28.51
CA ASN A 244 -26.44 9.43 28.60
C ASN A 244 -25.39 9.86 27.57
N GLY A 245 -25.73 10.86 26.76
CA GLY A 245 -25.00 11.28 25.55
C GLY A 245 -23.65 11.97 25.78
N GLY A 246 -22.77 11.39 26.61
CA GLY A 246 -21.43 11.90 26.91
C GLY A 246 -20.25 11.02 26.46
N ASP A 247 -20.47 9.73 26.16
CA ASP A 247 -19.35 8.76 26.10
C ASP A 247 -19.07 8.13 24.71
N CYS A 248 -19.70 8.62 23.64
CA CYS A 248 -19.47 8.07 22.29
C CYS A 248 -18.73 9.07 21.41
N MET A 249 -17.47 8.78 21.09
CA MET A 249 -16.70 9.50 20.07
C MET A 249 -17.16 9.08 18.68
N THR A 250 -17.31 10.06 17.78
CA THR A 250 -17.66 9.82 16.38
C THR A 250 -16.55 10.29 15.42
N ILE A 251 -16.16 9.41 14.50
CA ILE A 251 -15.18 9.70 13.45
C ILE A 251 -15.84 9.51 12.10
N PHE A 252 -15.79 10.53 11.25
CA PHE A 252 -16.12 10.41 9.83
C PHE A 252 -14.86 10.22 9.02
N ALA A 253 -14.80 9.17 8.21
CA ALA A 253 -13.70 8.93 7.30
C ALA A 253 -14.22 8.77 5.87
N SER A 254 -13.65 9.53 4.93
CA SER A 254 -14.05 9.44 3.53
C SER A 254 -12.89 9.70 2.59
N THR A 255 -13.08 9.34 1.32
CA THR A 255 -12.08 9.56 0.30
C THR A 255 -12.67 9.99 -1.03
N PHE A 256 -11.93 10.80 -1.78
CA PHE A 256 -12.35 11.28 -3.09
C PHE A 256 -11.17 11.38 -4.07
N ASN A 257 -11.25 10.63 -5.17
CA ASN A 257 -10.35 10.84 -6.30
C ASN A 257 -10.91 11.97 -7.16
N MET A 258 -10.18 13.08 -7.23
CA MET A 258 -10.60 14.29 -7.92
C MET A 258 -10.41 14.21 -9.44
N ALA A 259 -9.67 13.22 -9.95
CA ALA A 259 -9.41 13.05 -11.37
C ALA A 259 -8.88 14.34 -12.05
N GLU A 260 -8.00 15.07 -11.37
CA GLU A 260 -7.49 16.40 -11.78
C GLU A 260 -8.55 17.49 -11.93
N GLY A 261 -9.78 17.24 -11.46
CA GLY A 261 -10.91 18.14 -11.50
C GLY A 261 -10.82 19.31 -10.50
N ALA A 262 -11.74 20.25 -10.65
CA ALA A 262 -11.84 21.41 -9.77
C ALA A 262 -12.29 21.00 -8.35
N VAL A 263 -12.01 21.88 -7.38
CA VAL A 263 -12.53 21.75 -6.01
C VAL A 263 -14.07 21.75 -6.05
N PRO A 264 -14.75 20.80 -5.38
CA PRO A 264 -16.21 20.74 -5.38
C PRO A 264 -16.84 22.01 -4.79
N PRO A 265 -17.96 22.49 -5.36
CA PRO A 265 -18.70 23.60 -4.79
C PRO A 265 -19.38 23.20 -3.46
N PRO A 266 -19.79 24.19 -2.63
CA PRO A 266 -20.33 23.95 -1.29
C PRO A 266 -21.50 22.97 -1.23
N GLU A 267 -22.42 23.01 -2.20
CA GLU A 267 -23.57 22.12 -2.30
C GLU A 267 -23.18 20.64 -2.49
N GLN A 268 -22.07 20.36 -3.18
CA GLN A 268 -21.56 19.00 -3.33
C GLN A 268 -20.83 18.53 -2.07
N LEU A 269 -20.19 19.44 -1.35
CA LEU A 269 -19.55 19.12 -0.07
C LEU A 269 -20.58 18.74 0.99
N GLU A 270 -21.74 19.40 1.02
CA GLU A 270 -22.86 19.03 1.92
C GLU A 270 -23.40 17.63 1.66
N GLN A 271 -23.40 17.18 0.41
CA GLN A 271 -23.83 15.83 0.06
C GLN A 271 -22.77 14.78 0.43
N TRP A 272 -21.50 15.17 0.44
CA TRP A 272 -20.38 14.27 0.70
C TRP A 272 -20.03 14.16 2.19
N ILE A 273 -19.98 15.28 2.90
CA ILE A 273 -19.47 15.36 4.27
C ILE A 273 -20.63 15.69 5.23
N PRO A 274 -21.09 14.74 6.05
CA PRO A 274 -22.17 14.96 7.01
C PRO A 274 -21.70 15.80 8.20
N LYS A 275 -22.64 16.47 8.89
CA LYS A 275 -22.37 17.20 10.14
C LYS A 275 -22.39 16.27 11.36
N GLY A 276 -21.86 16.75 12.49
CA GLY A 276 -22.06 16.14 13.81
C GLY A 276 -20.98 15.16 14.26
N HIS A 277 -19.82 15.15 13.61
CA HIS A 277 -18.68 14.32 14.01
C HIS A 277 -17.60 15.09 14.76
N ASP A 278 -16.87 14.39 15.63
CA ASP A 278 -15.79 14.97 16.44
C ASP A 278 -14.47 15.05 15.67
N ILE A 279 -14.24 14.06 14.81
CA ILE A 279 -13.06 13.96 13.95
C ILE A 279 -13.50 13.67 12.51
N TYR A 280 -12.94 14.42 11.54
CA TYR A 280 -13.10 14.17 10.11
C TYR A 280 -11.76 13.78 9.50
N VAL A 281 -11.71 12.63 8.85
CA VAL A 281 -10.52 12.08 8.20
C VAL A 281 -10.79 11.99 6.71
N ILE A 282 -10.21 12.90 5.93
CA ILE A 282 -10.52 12.99 4.50
C ILE A 282 -9.28 12.74 3.67
N GLY A 283 -9.35 11.73 2.81
CA GLY A 283 -8.29 11.40 1.85
C GLY A 283 -8.65 11.84 0.44
N VAL A 284 -7.80 12.62 -0.23
CA VAL A 284 -7.98 12.99 -1.64
C VAL A 284 -6.88 12.40 -2.53
N GLN A 285 -7.23 12.07 -3.77
CA GLN A 285 -6.28 11.65 -4.81
C GLN A 285 -6.47 12.50 -6.07
N GLU A 286 -5.43 12.56 -6.89
CA GLU A 286 -5.38 13.33 -8.13
C GLU A 286 -5.81 14.80 -7.94
N CYS A 287 -5.52 15.37 -6.77
CA CYS A 287 -5.93 16.72 -6.39
C CYS A 287 -4.88 17.73 -6.87
N ILE A 288 -5.22 18.60 -7.82
CA ILE A 288 -4.30 19.63 -8.33
C ILE A 288 -4.19 20.81 -7.35
N ASP A 289 -5.32 21.30 -6.83
CA ASP A 289 -5.37 22.45 -5.93
C ASP A 289 -5.66 22.05 -4.48
N LEU A 290 -4.69 21.39 -3.85
CA LEU A 290 -4.80 20.90 -2.47
C LEU A 290 -4.99 22.03 -1.45
N ARG A 291 -4.41 23.20 -1.71
CA ARG A 291 -4.47 24.35 -0.79
C ARG A 291 -5.90 24.88 -0.73
N THR A 292 -6.52 25.13 -1.88
CA THR A 292 -7.92 25.56 -1.94
C THR A 292 -8.85 24.49 -1.41
N MET A 293 -8.59 23.22 -1.73
CA MET A 293 -9.38 22.09 -1.21
C MET A 293 -9.44 22.09 0.32
N ARG A 294 -8.29 22.16 1.00
CA ARG A 294 -8.21 22.21 2.47
C ARG A 294 -8.93 23.42 3.06
N HIS A 295 -8.77 24.60 2.46
CA HIS A 295 -9.44 25.81 2.90
C HIS A 295 -10.97 25.72 2.79
N VAL A 296 -11.48 25.23 1.66
CA VAL A 296 -12.91 25.05 1.43
C VAL A 296 -13.49 24.01 2.39
N MET A 297 -12.77 22.91 2.64
CA MET A 297 -13.19 21.88 3.59
C MET A 297 -13.25 22.40 5.03
N ALA A 298 -12.22 23.11 5.50
CA ALA A 298 -12.21 23.71 6.83
C ALA A 298 -13.40 24.68 7.01
N SER A 299 -13.63 25.53 6.01
CA SER A 299 -14.75 26.49 5.99
C SER A 299 -16.11 25.78 6.01
N HIS A 300 -16.25 24.70 5.25
CA HIS A 300 -17.45 23.88 5.23
C HIS A 300 -17.72 23.22 6.59
N LEU A 301 -16.70 22.59 7.20
CA LEU A 301 -16.82 21.94 8.51
C LEU A 301 -17.20 22.94 9.60
N GLN A 302 -16.58 24.12 9.61
CA GLN A 302 -16.92 25.18 10.55
C GLN A 302 -18.36 25.65 10.37
N ARG A 303 -18.81 25.82 9.12
CA ARG A 303 -20.17 26.25 8.81
C ARG A 303 -21.24 25.23 9.24
N ILE A 304 -21.04 23.94 8.95
CA ILE A 304 -22.09 22.92 9.21
C ILE A 304 -22.13 22.47 10.68
N ASN A 305 -21.04 22.64 11.43
CA ASN A 305 -20.97 22.24 12.84
C ASN A 305 -21.06 23.44 13.81
N GLY A 306 -20.85 24.67 13.33
CA GLY A 306 -20.86 25.87 14.18
C GLY A 306 -19.69 25.94 15.18
N LYS A 307 -18.60 25.19 14.94
CA LYS A 307 -17.41 25.14 15.80
C LYS A 307 -16.14 25.09 14.97
N GLU A 308 -15.02 25.52 15.54
CA GLU A 308 -13.72 25.51 14.87
C GLU A 308 -13.07 24.13 14.86
N PHE A 309 -12.31 23.85 13.80
CA PHE A 309 -11.55 22.63 13.64
C PHE A 309 -10.07 22.94 13.40
N VAL A 310 -9.20 22.19 14.08
CA VAL A 310 -7.75 22.20 13.84
C VAL A 310 -7.43 21.23 12.71
N GLU A 311 -6.69 21.72 11.71
CA GLU A 311 -6.31 20.97 10.52
C GLU A 311 -4.91 20.33 10.68
N TYR A 312 -4.81 19.03 10.40
CA TYR A 312 -3.56 18.31 10.27
C TYR A 312 -3.46 17.67 8.88
N GLY A 313 -2.62 18.23 8.01
CA GLY A 313 -2.44 17.78 6.63
C GLY A 313 -1.15 17.01 6.39
N ARG A 314 -1.20 15.96 5.56
CA ARG A 314 -0.02 15.26 5.06
C ARG A 314 -0.24 14.78 3.62
N GLU A 315 0.74 15.00 2.77
CA GLU A 315 0.63 14.70 1.34
C GLU A 315 1.92 14.19 0.70
N ILE A 316 1.73 13.56 -0.46
CA ILE A 316 2.74 13.23 -1.47
C ILE A 316 2.19 13.61 -2.84
N GLY A 317 3.05 13.77 -3.84
CA GLY A 317 2.65 14.23 -5.18
C GLY A 317 3.16 15.63 -5.50
N ARG A 318 2.84 16.10 -6.70
CA ARG A 318 3.17 17.42 -7.24
C ARG A 318 2.15 17.82 -8.32
N THR A 319 2.12 19.10 -8.68
CA THR A 319 1.21 19.67 -9.69
C THR A 319 1.77 19.66 -11.10
N GLU A 320 3.06 19.32 -11.32
CA GLU A 320 3.65 19.33 -12.65
C GLU A 320 3.21 18.12 -13.51
N THR A 321 2.11 18.28 -14.24
CA THR A 321 1.53 17.24 -15.10
C THR A 321 2.45 16.80 -16.24
N LEU A 322 3.30 17.70 -16.74
CA LEU A 322 4.30 17.43 -17.79
C LEU A 322 5.29 16.30 -17.44
N LEU A 323 5.48 15.99 -16.17
CA LEU A 323 6.38 14.93 -15.70
C LEU A 323 5.63 13.64 -15.26
N GLY A 324 4.32 13.55 -15.54
CA GLY A 324 3.49 12.39 -15.19
C GLY A 324 2.96 12.39 -13.75
N TYR A 325 2.91 13.56 -13.11
CA TYR A 325 2.17 13.76 -11.86
C TYR A 325 0.71 14.10 -12.18
N HIS A 326 -0.23 13.55 -11.41
CA HIS A 326 -1.67 13.79 -11.58
C HIS A 326 -2.23 14.62 -10.42
N GLY A 327 -1.36 15.39 -9.73
CA GLY A 327 -1.70 16.07 -8.48
C GLY A 327 -1.28 15.31 -7.22
N PHE A 328 -1.86 15.67 -6.10
CA PHE A 328 -1.52 15.18 -4.78
C PHE A 328 -2.36 13.96 -4.35
N ILE A 329 -1.73 13.11 -3.56
CA ILE A 329 -2.37 12.14 -2.68
C ILE A 329 -2.22 12.73 -1.27
N ALA A 330 -3.33 13.14 -0.66
CA ALA A 330 -3.30 13.87 0.59
C ALA A 330 -4.33 13.33 1.57
N ILE A 331 -3.96 13.23 2.84
CA ILE A 331 -4.88 13.01 3.95
C ILE A 331 -4.90 14.27 4.80
N THR A 332 -6.09 14.68 5.21
CA THR A 332 -6.29 15.74 6.17
C THR A 332 -7.18 15.25 7.30
N VAL A 333 -6.74 15.46 8.55
CA VAL A 333 -7.52 15.19 9.75
C VAL A 333 -7.95 16.53 10.34
N TYR A 334 -9.27 16.72 10.48
CA TYR A 334 -9.87 17.87 11.15
C TYR A 334 -10.42 17.42 12.50
N VAL A 335 -10.04 18.12 13.56
CA VAL A 335 -10.44 17.80 14.94
C VAL A 335 -11.05 19.03 15.58
N ALA A 336 -12.15 18.87 16.33
CA ALA A 336 -12.75 19.98 17.07
C ALA A 336 -11.69 20.69 17.94
N ALA A 337 -11.61 22.02 17.83
CA ALA A 337 -10.58 22.80 18.52
C ALA A 337 -10.66 22.64 20.05
N ASP A 338 -11.87 22.53 20.59
CA ASP A 338 -12.11 22.33 22.03
C ASP A 338 -11.42 21.07 22.57
N ASP A 339 -11.42 19.98 21.82
CA ASP A 339 -10.77 18.73 22.24
C ASP A 339 -9.25 18.78 22.16
N VAL A 340 -8.73 19.54 21.20
CA VAL A 340 -7.28 19.79 21.11
C VAL A 340 -6.84 20.63 22.30
N HIS A 341 -7.56 21.70 22.60
CA HIS A 341 -7.24 22.60 23.72
C HIS A 341 -7.45 21.95 25.09
N ALA A 342 -8.45 21.08 25.23
CA ALA A 342 -8.69 20.30 26.45
C ALA A 342 -7.66 19.16 26.67
N GLY A 343 -6.77 18.92 25.69
CA GLY A 343 -5.76 17.86 25.77
C GLY A 343 -6.32 16.45 25.54
N HIS A 344 -7.55 16.35 25.03
CA HIS A 344 -8.18 15.08 24.66
C HIS A 344 -7.55 14.51 23.38
N PHE A 345 -7.07 15.36 22.47
CA PHE A 345 -6.44 14.94 21.22
C PHE A 345 -4.92 15.17 21.20
N HIS A 346 -4.18 14.23 20.62
CA HIS A 346 -2.75 14.37 20.37
C HIS A 346 -2.34 13.75 19.03
N MET A 347 -1.86 14.59 18.09
CA MET A 347 -1.32 14.14 16.80
C MET A 347 0.13 13.68 16.93
N HIS A 348 0.46 12.48 16.43
CA HIS A 348 1.86 12.03 16.37
C HIS A 348 2.54 12.56 15.08
N LEU A 349 3.24 13.68 15.22
CA LEU A 349 3.89 14.37 14.09
C LEU A 349 5.21 13.71 13.64
N ASP A 350 5.94 13.07 14.55
CA ASP A 350 7.30 12.52 14.31
C ASP A 350 7.33 11.14 13.61
N ALA A 351 6.19 10.56 13.27
CA ALA A 351 6.12 9.25 12.63
C ALA A 351 6.36 9.34 11.11
N THR A 352 7.29 8.53 10.59
CA THR A 352 7.48 8.31 9.13
C THR A 352 6.26 7.62 8.53
N SER A 353 5.52 8.31 7.65
CA SER A 353 4.20 7.85 7.21
C SER A 353 3.89 8.16 5.73
N LYS A 354 4.94 8.32 4.92
CA LYS A 354 4.85 8.55 3.47
C LYS A 354 5.46 7.38 2.72
N VAL A 355 4.71 6.78 1.78
CA VAL A 355 5.21 5.68 0.94
C VAL A 355 4.96 6.02 -0.53
N ASN A 356 6.04 6.24 -1.30
CA ASN A 356 5.98 6.49 -2.74
C ASN A 356 6.06 5.17 -3.53
N ARG A 357 5.07 4.88 -4.38
CA ARG A 357 4.99 3.63 -5.17
C ARG A 357 4.90 3.81 -6.70
N GLY A 358 4.84 5.04 -7.23
CA GLY A 358 4.63 5.27 -8.67
C GLY A 358 5.80 4.98 -9.61
N LYS A 359 5.66 5.37 -10.89
CA LYS A 359 6.52 4.96 -12.02
C LYS A 359 7.97 5.41 -11.83
N ASN A 360 8.96 4.54 -12.03
CA ASN A 360 10.38 4.94 -11.95
C ASN A 360 10.70 6.01 -13.01
N LEU A 361 10.96 7.25 -12.58
CA LEU A 361 11.53 8.29 -13.42
C LEU A 361 13.03 8.00 -13.49
N ILE A 362 13.52 7.72 -14.69
CA ILE A 362 14.86 7.23 -14.99
C ILE A 362 15.92 8.12 -14.30
N GLY A 363 16.44 7.67 -13.15
CA GLY A 363 17.51 8.34 -12.40
C GLY A 363 17.10 9.41 -11.38
N LEU A 364 15.81 9.76 -11.25
CA LEU A 364 15.33 10.84 -10.35
C LEU A 364 14.39 10.37 -9.22
N GLY A 365 14.08 9.08 -9.13
CA GLY A 365 13.17 8.51 -8.13
C GLY A 365 11.85 8.01 -8.75
N ARG A 366 10.92 7.53 -7.92
CA ARG A 366 9.59 7.11 -8.37
C ARG A 366 8.67 8.32 -8.45
N ALA A 367 7.94 8.48 -9.56
CA ALA A 367 6.83 9.41 -9.66
C ALA A 367 5.91 9.18 -8.46
N SER A 368 5.51 10.26 -7.79
CA SER A 368 4.69 10.20 -6.58
C SER A 368 3.19 10.16 -6.91
N ASN A 369 2.85 9.78 -8.14
CA ASN A 369 1.47 9.70 -8.62
C ASN A 369 0.69 8.50 -8.06
N LYS A 370 1.38 7.52 -7.46
CA LYS A 370 0.81 6.37 -6.74
C LYS A 370 1.58 6.15 -5.44
N GLY A 371 0.89 5.83 -4.36
CA GLY A 371 1.49 5.76 -3.02
C GLY A 371 0.46 5.82 -1.89
N ALA A 372 0.93 6.01 -0.67
CA ALA A 372 0.08 6.18 0.50
C ALA A 372 0.65 7.22 1.47
N VAL A 373 -0.25 7.93 2.15
CA VAL A 373 0.07 8.82 3.27
C VAL A 373 -0.87 8.53 4.42
N GLY A 374 -0.36 8.63 5.64
CA GLY A 374 -1.18 8.39 6.83
C GLY A 374 -0.77 9.18 8.04
N PHE A 375 -1.62 9.17 9.06
CA PHE A 375 -1.40 9.72 10.39
C PHE A 375 -1.61 8.65 11.45
N ALA A 376 -1.01 8.87 12.61
CA ALA A 376 -1.42 8.25 13.85
C ALA A 376 -1.73 9.36 14.86
N PHE A 377 -2.83 9.22 15.60
CA PHE A 377 -3.20 10.16 16.65
C PHE A 377 -3.82 9.42 17.82
N ARG A 378 -3.74 10.03 19.00
CA ARG A 378 -4.46 9.59 20.19
C ARG A 378 -5.62 10.52 20.43
N TYR A 379 -6.79 9.96 20.71
CA TYR A 379 -7.96 10.68 21.18
C TYR A 379 -8.47 9.99 22.44
N PHE A 380 -8.53 10.75 23.54
CA PHE A 380 -8.61 10.24 24.89
C PHE A 380 -7.57 9.13 25.15
N ASN A 381 -8.03 7.91 25.45
CA ASN A 381 -7.18 6.77 25.75
C ASN A 381 -7.06 5.78 24.57
N VAL A 382 -7.49 6.18 23.37
CA VAL A 382 -7.49 5.33 22.17
C VAL A 382 -6.58 5.91 21.11
N THR A 383 -5.76 5.05 20.50
CA THR A 383 -4.87 5.42 19.40
C THR A 383 -5.44 4.95 18.08
N PHE A 384 -5.49 5.85 17.10
CA PHE A 384 -5.96 5.61 15.75
C PHE A 384 -4.81 5.71 14.77
N ALA A 385 -4.86 4.89 13.73
CA ALA A 385 -4.01 5.00 12.56
C ALA A 385 -4.92 5.13 11.33
N VAL A 386 -4.69 6.18 10.55
CA VAL A 386 -5.50 6.50 9.37
C VAL A 386 -4.60 6.65 8.16
N LEU A 387 -5.05 6.15 7.02
CA LEU A 387 -4.27 6.11 5.79
C LEU A 387 -5.16 6.36 4.58
N THR A 388 -4.65 7.14 3.64
CA THR A 388 -5.19 7.26 2.29
C THR A 388 -4.16 6.74 1.32
N CYS A 389 -4.62 6.06 0.27
CA CYS A 389 -3.74 5.54 -0.75
C CYS A 389 -4.30 5.79 -2.14
N HIS A 390 -3.40 5.78 -3.10
CA HIS A 390 -3.72 5.79 -4.51
C HIS A 390 -2.88 4.69 -5.16
N LEU A 391 -3.52 3.55 -5.35
CA LEU A 391 -2.87 2.33 -5.84
C LEU A 391 -2.89 2.29 -7.37
N ALA A 392 -2.04 1.45 -7.97
CA ALA A 392 -2.01 1.29 -9.41
C ALA A 392 -3.39 0.82 -9.93
N SER A 393 -3.91 1.49 -10.96
CA SER A 393 -5.12 1.06 -11.65
C SER A 393 -4.80 -0.13 -12.56
N ASP A 394 -5.60 -1.20 -12.50
CA ASP A 394 -5.45 -2.33 -13.41
C ASP A 394 -5.66 -1.87 -14.86
N SER A 395 -4.75 -2.24 -15.75
CA SER A 395 -4.87 -2.06 -17.20
C SER A 395 -5.07 -3.39 -17.93
N THR A 396 -5.65 -4.39 -17.28
CA THR A 396 -5.90 -5.71 -17.88
C THR A 396 -7.35 -6.15 -17.67
N VAL A 397 -8.27 -5.46 -18.33
CA VAL A 397 -9.48 -6.08 -18.86
C VAL A 397 -9.64 -5.64 -20.30
N HIS A 398 -9.03 -6.39 -21.23
CA HIS A 398 -9.52 -6.41 -22.60
C HIS A 398 -10.86 -7.15 -22.56
N PHE A 399 -11.97 -6.42 -22.44
CA PHE A 399 -13.20 -6.91 -23.00
C PHE A 399 -13.01 -6.89 -24.52
N ALA A 400 -12.71 -8.06 -25.09
CA ALA A 400 -13.04 -8.31 -26.47
C ALA A 400 -14.57 -8.33 -26.53
N LEU A 401 -15.17 -7.27 -27.06
CA LEU A 401 -16.45 -7.37 -27.75
C LEU A 401 -16.18 -7.87 -29.16
#